data_AF-A0A1H3YB12-F1
#
_entry.id   AF-A0A1H3YB12-F1
#
_cell.length_a   1.000
_cell.length_b   1.000
_cell.length_c   1.000
_cell.angle_alpha   90.00
_cell.angle_beta   90.00
_cell.angle_gamma   90.00
#
_symmetry.space_group_name_H-M   'P 1'
#
loop_
_entity.id
_entity.type
_entity.pdbx_description
1 polymer ?
#
loop_
_entity_poly.entity_id
_entity_poly.type
_entity_poly.pdbx_seq_one_letter_code
_entity_poly.pdbx_strand_id
1 'polypeptide(L)'
;MRYRVLIFLCVVLQATAISAQSKLDSFLTPSDTLHIPRRNAVVVTQASLGAVTLIGLNTLWYSEHKQSKFHTIDDSSEWFQLDKMGHAYSGYQLACLGAASLKWSGADKKQQLLYGGTLGFSFLTAVELMDGFSQEWGFSWSDFTANTVGAGLYIGQELLWDEQRIALK
;
A
#
# COMPACT_ATOMS: atom_id res chain seq x y z
N MET A 1 -22.32 41.17 -40.20
CA MET A 1 -21.89 41.18 -38.77
C MET A 1 -22.07 39.84 -38.07
N ARG A 2 -23.24 39.18 -38.16
CA ARG A 2 -23.53 37.89 -37.49
C ARG A 2 -22.54 36.74 -37.76
N TYR A 3 -22.10 36.54 -39.00
CA TYR A 3 -21.17 35.44 -39.33
C TYR A 3 -19.75 35.63 -38.80
N ARG A 4 -19.28 36.88 -38.64
CA ARG A 4 -17.95 37.17 -38.07
C ARG A 4 -17.90 36.86 -36.57
N VAL A 5 -18.99 37.10 -35.85
CA VAL A 5 -19.14 36.76 -34.43
C VAL A 5 -19.17 35.25 -34.24
N LEU A 6 -19.88 34.52 -35.11
CA LEU A 6 -19.93 33.05 -35.08
C LEU A 6 -18.57 32.41 -35.39
N ILE A 7 -17.84 32.92 -36.38
CA ILE A 7 -16.48 32.45 -36.69
C ILE A 7 -15.53 32.73 -35.52
N PHE A 8 -15.61 33.92 -34.91
CA PHE A 8 -14.79 34.27 -33.76
C PHE A 8 -15.11 33.38 -32.55
N LEU A 9 -16.40 33.10 -32.28
CA LEU A 9 -16.83 32.16 -31.24
C LEU A 9 -16.34 30.73 -31.51
N CYS A 10 -16.39 30.24 -32.75
CA CYS A 10 -15.85 28.94 -33.12
C CYS A 10 -14.32 28.85 -32.92
N VAL A 11 -13.58 29.91 -33.27
CA VAL A 11 -12.12 29.95 -33.09
C VAL A 11 -11.75 30.01 -31.60
N VAL A 12 -12.50 30.78 -30.79
CA VAL A 12 -12.30 30.85 -29.34
C VAL A 12 -12.66 29.52 -28.66
N LEU A 13 -13.70 28.83 -29.10
CA LEU A 13 -14.09 27.49 -28.61
C LEU A 13 -13.08 26.39 -28.99
N GLN A 14 -12.39 26.52 -30.13
CA GLN A 14 -11.34 25.57 -30.53
C GLN A 14 -10.03 25.81 -29.76
N ALA A 15 -9.72 27.07 -29.40
CA ALA A 15 -8.52 27.41 -28.66
C ALA A 15 -8.53 26.86 -27.21
N THR A 16 -9.70 26.67 -26.60
CA THR A 16 -9.83 26.10 -25.23
C THR A 16 -9.77 24.57 -25.22
N ALA A 17 -9.91 23.90 -26.36
CA ALA A 17 -9.86 22.43 -26.45
C ALA A 17 -8.42 21.85 -26.50
N ILE A 18 -7.42 22.68 -26.79
CA ILE A 18 -6.03 22.22 -27.04
C ILE A 18 -5.24 21.99 -25.74
N SER A 19 -5.71 22.47 -24.59
CA SER A 19 -5.03 22.31 -23.28
C SER A 19 -5.59 21.16 -22.42
N ALA A 20 -6.33 20.23 -23.01
CA ALA A 20 -7.06 19.19 -22.26
C ALA A 20 -6.19 18.06 -21.69
N GLN A 21 -4.93 17.91 -22.08
CA GLN A 21 -4.02 16.93 -21.47
C GLN A 21 -3.08 17.64 -20.50
N SER A 22 -3.41 17.59 -19.21
CA SER A 22 -2.52 18.14 -18.20
C SER A 22 -1.25 17.29 -18.11
N LYS A 23 -0.10 17.92 -17.88
CA LYS A 23 1.15 17.18 -17.61
C LYS A 23 1.01 16.24 -16.41
N LEU A 24 0.07 16.54 -15.52
CA LEU A 24 -0.28 15.73 -14.36
C LEU A 24 -1.01 14.44 -14.77
N ASP A 25 -1.96 14.49 -15.71
CA ASP A 25 -2.65 13.29 -16.21
C ASP A 25 -1.67 12.33 -16.90
N SER A 26 -0.76 12.88 -17.71
CA SER A 26 0.32 12.10 -18.34
C SER A 26 1.28 11.50 -17.31
N PHE A 27 1.55 12.24 -16.22
CA PHE A 27 2.37 11.74 -15.12
C PHE A 27 1.69 10.62 -14.35
N LEU A 28 0.41 10.78 -13.97
CA LEU A 28 -0.36 9.81 -13.18
C LEU A 28 -0.77 8.56 -13.95
N THR A 29 -0.77 8.61 -15.29
CA THR A 29 -0.99 7.43 -16.12
C THR A 29 0.15 6.42 -15.93
N PRO A 30 -0.15 5.13 -15.66
CA PRO A 30 0.86 4.08 -15.60
C PRO A 30 1.70 4.01 -16.87
N SER A 31 2.99 3.71 -16.73
CA SER A 31 3.87 3.52 -17.89
C SER A 31 3.61 2.17 -18.58
N ASP A 32 3.61 2.13 -19.91
CA ASP A 32 3.43 0.88 -20.68
C ASP A 32 4.61 -0.08 -20.56
N THR A 33 5.80 0.46 -20.27
CA THR A 33 7.04 -0.29 -20.07
C THR A 33 7.70 0.13 -18.76
N LEU A 34 8.56 -0.72 -18.21
CA LEU A 34 9.22 -0.42 -16.95
C LEU A 34 10.06 0.87 -17.00
N HIS A 35 9.60 1.88 -16.29
CA HIS A 35 10.28 3.16 -16.11
C HIS A 35 11.07 3.16 -14.81
N ILE A 36 12.36 2.81 -14.88
CA ILE A 36 13.25 2.59 -13.73
C ILE A 36 13.25 3.75 -12.71
N PRO A 37 13.33 5.04 -13.10
CA PRO A 37 13.21 6.14 -12.15
C PRO A 37 11.89 6.18 -11.36
N ARG A 38 10.75 5.87 -12.00
CA ARG A 38 9.44 5.84 -11.32
C ARG A 38 9.40 4.68 -10.33
N ARG A 39 9.90 3.50 -10.72
CA ARG A 39 10.02 2.35 -9.83
C ARG A 39 10.87 2.68 -8.60
N ASN A 40 12.04 3.28 -8.80
CA ASN A 40 12.92 3.67 -7.70
C ASN A 40 12.27 4.71 -6.80
N ALA A 41 11.55 5.68 -7.37
CA ALA A 41 10.79 6.66 -6.58
C ALA A 41 9.76 5.96 -5.69
N VAL A 42 8.95 5.04 -6.23
CA VAL A 42 7.98 4.24 -5.45
C VAL A 42 8.68 3.49 -4.31
N VAL A 43 9.74 2.74 -4.63
CA VAL A 43 10.44 1.91 -3.64
C VAL A 43 11.08 2.74 -2.54
N VAL A 44 11.81 3.81 -2.91
CA VAL A 44 12.46 4.71 -1.93
C VAL A 44 11.41 5.40 -1.07
N THR A 45 10.35 5.94 -1.67
CA THR A 45 9.28 6.61 -0.92
C THR A 45 8.61 5.65 0.06
N GLN A 46 8.21 4.45 -0.36
CA GLN A 46 7.54 3.50 0.53
C GLN A 46 8.47 2.96 1.62
N ALA A 47 9.74 2.69 1.31
CA ALA A 47 10.72 2.28 2.31
C ALA A 47 10.98 3.39 3.33
N SER A 48 11.14 4.65 2.89
CA SER A 48 11.31 5.79 3.78
C SER A 48 10.07 6.02 4.65
N LEU A 49 8.87 5.95 4.08
CA LEU A 49 7.62 6.09 4.84
C LEU A 49 7.49 4.96 5.86
N GLY A 50 7.70 3.71 5.48
CA GLY A 50 7.66 2.56 6.39
C GLY A 50 8.66 2.71 7.54
N ALA A 51 9.91 3.09 7.24
CA ALA A 51 10.93 3.32 8.27
C ALA A 51 10.55 4.46 9.22
N VAL A 52 10.09 5.60 8.69
CA VAL A 52 9.64 6.74 9.50
C VAL A 52 8.44 6.33 10.36
N THR A 53 7.50 5.55 9.83
CA THR A 53 6.35 5.04 10.59
C THR A 53 6.80 4.11 11.72
N LEU A 54 7.70 3.17 11.49
CA LEU A 54 8.21 2.28 12.53
C LEU A 54 9.00 3.03 13.61
N ILE A 55 9.83 4.01 13.22
CA ILE A 55 10.52 4.90 14.18
C ILE A 55 9.50 5.72 14.97
N GLY A 56 8.47 6.24 14.30
CA GLY A 56 7.37 6.97 14.91
C GLY A 56 6.61 6.11 15.92
N LEU A 57 6.26 4.87 15.56
CA LEU A 57 5.65 3.90 16.46
C LEU A 57 6.55 3.64 17.67
N ASN A 58 7.84 3.36 17.46
CA ASN A 58 8.78 3.14 18.56
C ASN A 58 8.84 4.34 19.52
N THR A 59 8.82 5.55 18.98
CA THR A 59 8.99 6.78 19.74
C THR A 59 7.71 7.24 20.42
N LEU A 60 6.56 7.10 19.78
CA LEU A 60 5.27 7.64 20.25
C LEU A 60 4.40 6.61 20.96
N TRP A 61 4.57 5.32 20.66
CA TRP A 61 3.77 4.24 21.22
C TRP A 61 4.60 3.42 22.22
N TYR A 62 5.72 2.85 21.80
CA TYR A 62 6.47 1.91 22.65
C TYR A 62 7.36 2.57 23.72
N SER A 63 7.75 3.84 23.54
CA SER A 63 8.69 4.52 24.44
C SER A 63 8.15 4.76 25.85
N GLU A 64 6.83 4.82 26.00
CA GLU A 64 6.16 5.00 27.29
C GLU A 64 6.04 3.68 28.09
N HIS A 65 6.37 2.55 27.47
CA HIS A 65 6.26 1.22 28.05
C HIS A 65 7.65 0.62 28.35
N LYS A 66 7.70 -0.21 29.38
CA LYS A 66 8.95 -0.91 29.71
C LYS A 66 9.27 -1.93 28.63
N GLN A 67 10.54 -2.00 28.25
CA GLN A 67 11.04 -3.02 27.33
C GLN A 67 11.31 -4.33 28.06
N SER A 68 11.14 -5.45 27.36
CA SER A 68 11.35 -6.82 27.83
C SER A 68 12.42 -7.53 26.99
N LYS A 69 12.76 -8.76 27.39
CA LYS A 69 13.40 -9.69 26.44
C LYS A 69 12.31 -10.18 25.49
N PHE A 70 12.68 -10.50 24.26
CA PHE A 70 11.75 -11.05 23.29
C PHE A 70 10.89 -12.17 23.88
N HIS A 71 9.58 -12.02 23.80
CA HIS A 71 8.62 -13.02 24.25
C HIS A 71 7.42 -13.07 23.31
N THR A 72 6.70 -14.19 23.38
CA THR A 72 5.52 -14.47 22.58
C THR A 72 4.31 -14.62 23.47
N ILE A 73 3.15 -14.22 22.98
CA ILE A 73 1.87 -14.36 23.69
C ILE A 73 0.87 -15.16 22.85
N ASP A 74 -0.19 -15.63 23.51
CA ASP A 74 -1.38 -16.19 22.87
C ASP A 74 -2.58 -15.31 23.22
N ASP A 75 -2.89 -14.37 22.35
CA ASP A 75 -4.04 -13.48 22.40
C ASP A 75 -5.17 -13.95 21.45
N SER A 76 -5.11 -15.21 20.99
CA SER A 76 -6.01 -15.70 19.96
C SER A 76 -7.47 -15.64 20.37
N SER A 77 -7.81 -15.54 21.66
CA SER A 77 -9.18 -15.36 22.16
C SER A 77 -9.60 -13.91 22.40
N GLU A 78 -8.71 -12.95 22.22
CA GLU A 78 -8.96 -11.56 22.59
C GLU A 78 -9.82 -10.80 21.56
N TRP A 79 -10.55 -9.80 22.08
CA TRP A 79 -11.27 -8.79 21.29
C TRP A 79 -12.18 -9.34 20.17
N PHE A 80 -12.76 -10.53 20.35
CA PHE A 80 -13.62 -11.18 19.34
C PHE A 80 -12.95 -11.25 17.95
N GLN A 81 -11.63 -11.47 17.90
CA GLN A 81 -10.82 -11.49 16.66
C GLN A 81 -10.70 -10.16 15.92
N LEU A 82 -11.17 -9.05 16.49
CA LEU A 82 -11.14 -7.76 15.79
C LEU A 82 -9.72 -7.34 15.42
N ASP A 83 -8.76 -7.62 16.31
CA ASP A 83 -7.35 -7.34 16.09
C ASP A 83 -6.81 -8.12 14.89
N LYS A 84 -7.04 -9.43 14.87
CA LYS A 84 -6.66 -10.35 13.76
C LYS A 84 -7.30 -9.91 12.45
N MET A 85 -8.55 -9.45 12.48
CA MET A 85 -9.20 -8.88 11.29
C MET A 85 -8.52 -7.58 10.84
N GLY A 86 -8.09 -6.74 11.78
CA GLY A 86 -7.28 -5.55 11.52
C GLY A 86 -5.93 -5.87 10.87
N HIS A 87 -5.25 -6.91 11.35
CA HIS A 87 -4.00 -7.43 10.78
C HIS A 87 -4.18 -7.94 9.35
N ALA A 88 -5.18 -8.80 9.12
CA ALA A 88 -5.49 -9.30 7.78
C ALA A 88 -5.91 -8.17 6.81
N TYR A 89 -6.76 -7.25 7.27
CA TYR A 89 -7.18 -6.08 6.50
C TYR A 89 -5.98 -5.21 6.13
N SER A 90 -5.17 -4.81 7.11
CA SER A 90 -4.02 -3.93 6.89
C SER A 90 -3.00 -4.58 5.96
N GLY A 91 -2.72 -5.86 6.13
CA GLY A 91 -1.82 -6.62 5.27
C GLY A 91 -2.30 -6.67 3.82
N TYR A 92 -3.59 -6.94 3.61
CA TYR A 92 -4.23 -6.93 2.30
C TYR A 92 -4.17 -5.54 1.63
N GLN A 93 -4.49 -4.48 2.38
CA GLN A 93 -4.53 -3.13 1.84
C GLN A 93 -3.14 -2.60 1.50
N LEU A 94 -2.15 -2.83 2.37
CA LEU A 94 -0.76 -2.48 2.07
C LEU A 94 -0.25 -3.23 0.83
N ALA A 95 -0.65 -4.49 0.65
CA ALA A 95 -0.30 -5.24 -0.54
C ALA A 95 -0.92 -4.66 -1.82
N CYS A 96 -2.22 -4.32 -1.77
CA CYS A 96 -2.91 -3.65 -2.87
C CYS A 96 -2.26 -2.31 -3.22
N LEU A 97 -1.98 -1.47 -2.22
CA LEU A 97 -1.36 -0.16 -2.40
C LEU A 97 0.07 -0.26 -2.95
N GLY A 98 0.88 -1.17 -2.41
CA GLY A 98 2.23 -1.44 -2.88
C GLY A 98 2.26 -1.86 -4.35
N ALA A 99 1.41 -2.83 -4.71
CA ALA A 99 1.30 -3.33 -6.07
C ALA A 99 0.76 -2.26 -7.04
N ALA A 100 -0.30 -1.53 -6.67
CA ALA A 100 -0.86 -0.46 -7.50
C ALA A 100 0.14 0.68 -7.71
N SER A 101 0.89 1.07 -6.67
CA SER A 101 1.95 2.07 -6.78
C SER A 101 3.08 1.59 -7.69
N LEU A 102 3.47 0.32 -7.62
CA LEU A 102 4.50 -0.21 -8.48
C LEU A 102 4.04 -0.34 -9.94
N LYS A 103 2.77 -0.68 -10.16
CA LYS A 103 2.13 -0.71 -11.49
C LYS A 103 2.24 0.62 -12.22
N TRP A 104 2.14 1.75 -11.51
CA TRP A 104 2.33 3.08 -12.08
C TRP A 104 3.70 3.25 -12.78
N SER A 105 4.73 2.53 -12.33
CA SER A 105 6.05 2.51 -12.97
C SER A 105 6.17 1.64 -14.22
N GLY A 106 5.11 0.93 -14.61
CA GLY A 106 5.15 -0.05 -15.71
C GLY A 106 5.82 -1.38 -15.34
N ALA A 107 5.92 -1.67 -14.03
CA ALA A 107 6.38 -2.96 -13.55
C ALA A 107 5.44 -4.08 -13.99
N ASP A 108 5.98 -5.27 -14.26
CA ASP A 108 5.16 -6.41 -14.65
C ASP A 108 4.33 -6.96 -13.47
N LYS A 109 3.36 -7.83 -13.78
CA LYS A 109 2.44 -8.39 -12.77
C LYS A 109 3.16 -9.19 -11.67
N LYS A 110 4.25 -9.89 -12.01
CA LYS A 110 5.03 -10.67 -11.05
C LYS A 110 5.76 -9.76 -10.07
N GLN A 111 6.34 -8.66 -10.56
CA GLN A 111 6.97 -7.63 -9.73
C GLN A 111 5.95 -6.97 -8.81
N GLN A 112 4.77 -6.60 -9.33
CA GLN A 112 3.67 -6.04 -8.54
C GLN A 112 3.25 -6.97 -7.40
N LEU A 113 3.04 -8.25 -7.72
CA LEU A 113 2.63 -9.28 -6.76
C LEU A 113 3.66 -9.49 -5.65
N LEU A 114 4.92 -9.72 -6.03
CA LEU A 114 5.98 -9.96 -5.06
C LEU A 114 6.21 -8.73 -4.19
N TYR A 115 6.28 -7.55 -4.78
CA TYR A 115 6.53 -6.32 -4.05
C TYR A 115 5.36 -5.93 -3.13
N GLY A 116 4.14 -5.90 -3.65
CA GLY A 116 2.96 -5.58 -2.84
C GLY A 116 2.78 -6.57 -1.68
N GLY A 117 2.74 -7.87 -1.98
CA GLY A 117 2.56 -8.89 -0.96
C GLY A 117 3.63 -8.86 0.13
N THR A 118 4.90 -8.71 -0.25
CA THR A 118 6.00 -8.62 0.73
C THR A 118 5.97 -7.31 1.51
N LEU A 119 5.53 -6.19 0.93
CA LEU A 119 5.44 -4.90 1.62
C LEU A 119 4.48 -4.98 2.83
N GLY A 120 3.24 -5.42 2.60
CA GLY A 120 2.24 -5.52 3.68
C GLY A 120 2.65 -6.53 4.75
N PHE A 121 3.11 -7.70 4.34
CA PHE A 121 3.58 -8.74 5.25
C PHE A 121 4.78 -8.29 6.11
N SER A 122 5.80 -7.71 5.49
CA SER A 122 7.03 -7.32 6.20
C SER A 122 6.80 -6.14 7.14
N PHE A 123 5.97 -5.17 6.76
CA PHE A 123 5.64 -4.04 7.62
C PHE A 123 4.94 -4.49 8.91
N LEU A 124 3.89 -5.31 8.80
CA LEU A 124 3.17 -5.79 9.98
C LEU A 124 3.99 -6.80 10.79
N THR A 125 4.80 -7.65 10.14
CA THR A 125 5.76 -8.51 10.86
C THR A 125 6.76 -7.68 11.67
N ALA A 126 7.19 -6.51 11.16
CA ALA A 126 8.05 -5.62 11.93
C ALA A 126 7.34 -5.05 13.17
N VAL A 127 6.03 -4.80 13.09
CA VAL A 127 5.21 -4.40 14.25
C VAL A 127 5.16 -5.54 15.28
N GLU A 128 4.85 -6.78 14.86
CA GLU A 128 4.85 -7.95 15.78
C GLU A 128 6.21 -8.14 16.48
N LEU A 129 7.30 -7.88 15.76
CA LEU A 129 8.64 -7.95 16.34
C LEU A 129 8.85 -6.86 17.40
N MET A 130 8.34 -5.65 17.17
CA MET A 130 8.37 -4.58 18.17
C MET A 130 7.51 -4.94 19.40
N ASP A 131 6.35 -5.54 19.19
CA ASP A 131 5.50 -6.06 20.27
C ASP A 131 6.22 -7.11 21.10
N GLY A 132 6.96 -8.01 20.45
CA GLY A 132 7.78 -9.02 21.13
C GLY A 132 8.79 -8.48 22.13
N PHE A 133 9.25 -7.23 22.00
CA PHE A 133 10.16 -6.58 22.95
C PHE A 133 9.46 -5.65 23.95
N SER A 134 8.13 -5.53 23.91
CA SER A 134 7.37 -4.79 24.92
C SER A 134 7.14 -5.63 26.18
N GLN A 135 7.01 -5.02 27.37
CA GLN A 135 6.48 -5.72 28.56
C GLN A 135 4.95 -5.79 28.56
N GLU A 136 4.28 -4.84 27.90
CA GLU A 136 2.81 -4.77 27.87
C GLU A 136 2.22 -5.65 26.77
N TRP A 137 2.91 -5.73 25.62
CA TRP A 137 2.55 -6.57 24.49
C TRP A 137 3.58 -7.69 24.30
N GLY A 138 3.36 -8.58 23.34
CA GLY A 138 4.29 -9.64 22.95
C GLY A 138 4.06 -10.04 21.50
N PHE A 139 4.99 -10.82 20.94
CA PHE A 139 4.84 -11.29 19.56
C PHE A 139 3.68 -12.29 19.50
N SER A 140 2.65 -11.97 18.74
CA SER A 140 1.49 -12.84 18.56
C SER A 140 1.63 -13.69 17.31
N TRP A 141 1.62 -15.01 17.49
CA TRP A 141 1.55 -15.93 16.34
C TRP A 141 0.21 -15.85 15.62
N SER A 142 -0.85 -15.44 16.32
CA SER A 142 -2.18 -15.34 15.74
C SER A 142 -2.28 -14.10 14.84
N ASP A 143 -1.69 -12.97 15.24
CA ASP A 143 -1.58 -11.77 14.41
C ASP A 143 -0.58 -11.91 13.28
N PHE A 144 0.59 -12.54 13.51
CA PHE A 144 1.51 -12.92 12.44
C PHE A 144 0.83 -13.78 11.36
N THR A 145 -0.02 -14.72 11.78
CA THR A 145 -0.81 -15.54 10.86
C THR A 145 -1.84 -14.70 10.12
N ALA A 146 -2.53 -13.79 10.79
CA ALA A 146 -3.48 -12.88 10.16
C ALA A 146 -2.81 -11.95 9.13
N ASN A 147 -1.63 -11.40 9.46
CA ASN A 147 -0.77 -10.64 8.53
C ASN A 147 -0.46 -11.45 7.28
N THR A 148 -0.09 -12.73 7.46
CA THR A 148 0.19 -13.67 6.36
C THR A 148 -1.05 -13.94 5.52
N VAL A 149 -2.21 -14.12 6.15
CA VAL A 149 -3.50 -14.32 5.47
C VAL A 149 -3.87 -13.08 4.64
N GLY A 150 -3.70 -11.87 5.16
CA GLY A 150 -3.96 -10.63 4.43
C GLY A 150 -3.15 -10.50 3.15
N ALA A 151 -1.83 -10.66 3.26
CA ALA A 151 -0.93 -10.64 2.10
C ALA A 151 -1.20 -11.81 1.12
N GLY A 152 -1.45 -13.00 1.67
CA GLY A 152 -1.78 -14.20 0.91
C GLY A 152 -3.10 -14.09 0.17
N LEU A 153 -4.10 -13.41 0.73
CA LEU A 153 -5.39 -13.17 0.08
C LEU A 153 -5.22 -12.28 -1.15
N TYR A 154 -4.38 -11.24 -1.08
CA TYR A 154 -4.08 -10.41 -2.25
C TYR A 154 -3.36 -11.24 -3.34
N ILE A 155 -2.26 -11.91 -2.97
CA ILE A 155 -1.44 -12.68 -3.91
C ILE A 155 -2.25 -13.83 -4.53
N GLY A 156 -2.95 -14.60 -3.70
CA GLY A 156 -3.69 -15.78 -4.11
C GLY A 156 -4.78 -15.45 -5.13
N GLN A 157 -5.47 -14.33 -4.96
CA GLN A 157 -6.49 -13.87 -5.91
C GLN A 157 -5.90 -13.53 -7.28
N GLU A 158 -4.78 -12.78 -7.33
CA GLU A 158 -4.13 -12.48 -8.60
C GLU A 158 -3.57 -13.74 -9.29
N LEU A 159 -3.07 -14.72 -8.53
CA LEU A 159 -2.54 -15.96 -9.10
C LEU A 159 -3.63 -16.92 -9.58
N LEU A 160 -4.79 -16.95 -8.92
CA LEU A 160 -5.88 -17.88 -9.22
C LEU A 160 -6.89 -17.32 -10.23
N TRP A 161 -7.14 -16.00 -10.20
CA TRP A 161 -8.21 -15.37 -10.98
C TRP A 161 -7.74 -14.21 -11.85
N ASP A 162 -6.47 -13.84 -11.79
CA ASP A 162 -5.92 -12.68 -12.48
C ASP A 162 -6.60 -11.34 -12.12
N GLU A 163 -7.38 -11.30 -11.05
CA GLU A 163 -8.14 -10.15 -10.57
C GLU A 163 -8.44 -10.26 -9.06
N GLN A 164 -8.70 -9.12 -8.40
CA GLN A 164 -9.22 -9.09 -7.02
C GLN A 164 -10.75 -9.19 -7.02
N ARG A 165 -11.30 -10.31 -6.54
CA ARG A 165 -12.75 -10.54 -6.42
C ARG A 165 -13.30 -10.20 -5.05
N ILE A 166 -12.51 -10.49 -4.03
CA ILE A 166 -12.80 -10.24 -2.62
C ILE A 166 -11.93 -9.06 -2.21
N ALA A 167 -12.58 -7.94 -1.88
CA ALA A 167 -11.93 -6.77 -1.32
C ALA A 167 -12.28 -6.66 0.16
N LEU A 168 -11.26 -6.66 1.02
CA LEU A 168 -11.44 -6.30 2.43
C LEU A 168 -11.66 -4.78 2.50
N LYS A 169 -12.77 -4.36 3.11
CA LYS A 169 -13.24 -2.96 3.17
C LYS A 169 -13.53 -2.55 4.60
#